data_AF-A0A519CK95-F1
#
_entry.id   AF-A0A519CK95-F1
#
_cell.length_a   1.000
_cell.length_b   1.000
_cell.length_c   1.000
_cell.angle_alpha   90.00
_cell.angle_beta   90.00
_cell.angle_gamma   90.00
#
_symmetry.space_group_name_H-M   'P 1'
#
loop_
_entity.id
_entity.type
_entity.pdbx_description
1 polymer ?
#
loop_
_entity_poly.entity_id
_entity_poly.type
_entity_poly.pdbx_seq_one_letter_code
_entity_poly.pdbx_strand_id
1 'polypeptide(L)'
;MLGRISQWLARRKSFEPEGHVVSGRLAEYRLLKLTRAVSKNALVLEGIRFPDPEQGGRRELDMVIATKNEILFIEQKHWSGSFSITGEGKFLQKRKNGSFLEHKDIVAWTTRKGDIIAKIHKDRCGQDLPKAKTILVFSNSNLKWSAIPKGAETYDELGFIDMLDKMQKSAPDEQLKQTLEGFGTWDTIHLNGGKTLHGDILKYPFTKRDCSIRNSGLFGLIVGPKSKLSTGQMVIDLTGPHISVVGEKGSRTIPFAHISKIEFSNPKEEWG
;
A
#
# COMPACT_ATOMS: atom_id res chain seq x y z
N MET A 1 -4.54 13.48 -34.74
CA MET A 1 -5.46 14.05 -33.72
C MET A 1 -6.63 13.09 -33.56
N LEU A 2 -6.91 12.59 -32.36
CA LEU A 2 -8.07 11.70 -32.12
C LEU A 2 -9.37 12.49 -32.25
N GLY A 3 -10.36 11.96 -32.98
CA GLY A 3 -11.64 12.65 -33.22
C GLY A 3 -12.51 12.78 -31.95
N ARG A 4 -13.45 13.74 -31.94
CA ARG A 4 -14.30 14.05 -30.77
C ARG A 4 -15.01 12.83 -30.18
N ILE A 5 -15.51 11.92 -31.02
CA ILE A 5 -16.18 10.68 -30.58
C ILE A 5 -15.21 9.78 -29.80
N SER A 6 -13.99 9.58 -30.30
CA SER A 6 -12.98 8.75 -29.63
C SER A 6 -12.58 9.31 -28.26
N GLN A 7 -12.47 10.64 -28.13
CA GLN A 7 -12.19 11.30 -26.86
C GLN A 7 -13.36 11.20 -25.86
N TRP A 8 -14.59 11.19 -26.37
CA TRP A 8 -15.78 10.95 -25.55
C TRP A 8 -15.83 9.49 -25.07
N LEU A 9 -15.58 8.53 -25.96
CA LEU A 9 -15.52 7.10 -25.62
C LEU A 9 -14.44 6.79 -24.58
N ALA A 10 -13.25 7.39 -24.71
CA ALA A 10 -12.17 7.24 -23.72
C ALA A 10 -12.64 7.60 -22.30
N ARG A 11 -13.45 8.67 -22.16
CA ARG A 11 -14.02 9.14 -20.88
C ARG A 11 -15.11 8.25 -20.29
N ARG A 12 -15.60 7.27 -21.07
CA ARG A 12 -16.61 6.28 -20.66
C ARG A 12 -16.01 4.89 -20.43
N LYS A 13 -14.73 4.71 -20.72
CA LYS A 13 -14.04 3.43 -20.49
C LYS A 13 -14.03 3.12 -19.00
N SER A 14 -14.56 1.94 -18.65
CA SER A 14 -14.51 1.38 -17.30
C SER A 14 -13.33 0.42 -17.17
N PHE A 15 -12.73 0.38 -15.99
CA PHE A 15 -11.64 -0.50 -15.61
C PHE A 15 -12.04 -1.19 -14.32
N GLU A 16 -12.53 -2.42 -14.46
CA GLU A 16 -12.94 -3.23 -13.31
C GLU A 16 -11.70 -3.81 -12.62
N PRO A 17 -11.65 -3.80 -11.27
CA PRO A 17 -10.58 -4.44 -10.53
C PRO A 17 -10.70 -5.97 -10.57
N GLU A 18 -9.57 -6.64 -10.45
CA GLU A 18 -9.55 -8.11 -10.36
C GLU A 18 -10.02 -8.55 -8.97
N GLY A 19 -10.91 -9.55 -8.92
CA GLY A 19 -11.58 -9.94 -7.66
C GLY A 19 -10.62 -10.30 -6.52
N HIS A 20 -9.48 -10.94 -6.82
CA HIS A 20 -8.49 -11.28 -5.79
C HIS A 20 -7.75 -10.05 -5.24
N VAL A 21 -7.54 -9.01 -6.06
CA VAL A 21 -6.96 -7.73 -5.64
C VAL A 21 -7.94 -6.99 -4.73
N VAL A 22 -9.23 -6.98 -5.09
CA VAL A 22 -10.29 -6.41 -4.24
C VAL A 22 -10.34 -7.12 -2.89
N SER A 23 -10.33 -8.46 -2.87
CA SER A 23 -10.36 -9.22 -1.61
C SER A 23 -9.14 -8.97 -0.73
N GLY A 24 -7.94 -8.85 -1.33
CA GLY A 24 -6.72 -8.55 -0.58
C GLY A 24 -6.81 -7.17 0.09
N ARG A 25 -7.18 -6.14 -0.67
CA ARG A 25 -7.32 -4.77 -0.15
C ARG A 25 -8.42 -4.63 0.90
N LEU A 26 -9.54 -5.34 0.73
CA LEU A 26 -10.59 -5.37 1.75
C LEU A 26 -10.09 -6.03 3.05
N ALA A 27 -9.26 -7.07 2.94
CA ALA A 27 -8.65 -7.71 4.10
C ALA A 27 -7.64 -6.78 4.79
N GLU A 28 -6.82 -6.03 4.04
CA GLU A 28 -5.91 -5.01 4.59
C GLU A 28 -6.67 -3.91 5.34
N TYR A 29 -7.67 -3.33 4.68
CA TYR A 29 -8.53 -2.30 5.27
C TYR A 29 -9.26 -2.78 6.53
N ARG A 30 -9.75 -4.04 6.52
CA ARG A 30 -10.40 -4.65 7.66
C ARG A 30 -9.43 -4.84 8.82
N LEU A 31 -8.24 -5.41 8.57
CA LEU A 31 -7.22 -5.62 9.59
C LEU A 31 -6.80 -4.29 10.23
N LEU A 32 -6.58 -3.25 9.41
CA LEU A 32 -6.25 -1.92 9.91
C LEU A 32 -7.35 -1.35 10.82
N LYS A 33 -8.62 -1.46 10.41
CA LYS A 33 -9.74 -0.97 11.23
C LYS A 33 -9.80 -1.65 12.58
N LEU A 34 -9.70 -2.98 12.60
CA LEU A 34 -9.71 -3.76 13.83
C LEU A 34 -8.50 -3.39 14.71
N THR A 35 -7.32 -3.28 14.11
CA THR A 35 -6.09 -2.86 14.78
C THR A 35 -6.27 -1.51 15.46
N ARG A 36 -6.73 -0.49 14.73
CA ARG A 36 -6.96 0.86 15.28
C ARG A 36 -7.98 0.86 16.41
N ALA A 37 -9.03 0.04 16.33
CA ALA A 37 -10.04 -0.07 17.38
C ALA A 37 -9.47 -0.58 18.71
N VAL A 38 -8.43 -1.42 18.68
CA VAL A 38 -7.81 -1.98 19.90
C VAL A 38 -6.50 -1.31 20.31
N SER A 39 -5.92 -0.44 19.46
CA SER A 39 -4.56 0.08 19.64
C SER A 39 -4.40 1.20 20.68
N LYS A 40 -5.49 1.79 21.18
CA LYS A 40 -5.48 2.86 22.21
C LYS A 40 -4.46 3.97 21.87
N ASN A 41 -3.37 4.11 22.64
CA ASN A 41 -2.38 5.17 22.44
C ASN A 41 -1.18 4.74 21.58
N ALA A 42 -1.13 3.48 21.12
CA ALA A 42 -0.09 3.05 20.18
C ALA A 42 -0.26 3.77 18.83
N LEU A 43 0.86 4.10 18.18
CA LEU A 43 0.84 4.67 16.83
C LEU A 43 0.65 3.55 15.82
N VAL A 44 -0.36 3.66 14.94
CA VAL A 44 -0.66 2.68 13.89
C VAL A 44 -0.61 3.33 12.52
N LEU A 45 0.33 2.90 11.69
CA LEU A 45 0.51 3.39 10.33
C LEU A 45 0.37 2.24 9.33
N GLU A 46 -0.20 2.52 8.16
CA GLU A 46 -0.44 1.58 7.07
C GLU A 46 0.37 2.01 5.84
N GLY A 47 0.93 1.04 5.11
CA GLY A 47 1.56 1.26 3.82
C GLY A 47 2.72 2.25 3.86
N ILE A 48 3.48 2.28 4.96
CA ILE A 48 4.59 3.21 5.10
C ILE A 48 5.66 2.86 4.07
N ARG A 49 6.12 3.88 3.35
CA ARG A 49 7.17 3.77 2.33
C ARG A 49 8.39 4.55 2.73
N PHE A 50 9.53 3.87 2.78
CA PHE A 50 10.82 4.40 3.20
C PHE A 50 11.89 4.07 2.14
N PRO A 51 13.00 4.85 2.09
CA PRO A 51 14.09 4.59 1.17
C PRO A 51 14.84 3.30 1.54
N ASP A 52 15.33 2.58 0.53
CA ASP A 52 16.25 1.45 0.70
C ASP A 52 17.63 1.88 0.21
N PRO A 53 18.52 2.36 1.08
CA PRO A 53 19.82 2.91 0.67
C PRO A 53 20.76 1.83 0.11
N GLU A 54 20.52 0.55 0.43
CA GLU A 54 21.39 -0.55 0.00
C GLU A 54 21.05 -1.02 -1.41
N GLN A 55 19.77 -1.17 -1.72
CA GLN A 55 19.29 -1.68 -3.02
C GLN A 55 18.75 -0.58 -3.93
N GLY A 56 18.69 0.67 -3.44
CA GLY A 56 18.06 1.78 -4.11
C GLY A 56 16.54 1.69 -4.14
N GLY A 57 15.92 2.83 -4.48
CA GLY A 57 14.47 2.96 -4.54
C GLY A 57 13.82 2.98 -3.15
N ARG A 58 12.56 2.53 -3.09
CA ARG A 58 11.74 2.55 -1.87
C ARG A 58 11.21 1.15 -1.57
N ARG A 59 10.89 0.94 -0.31
CA ARG A 59 10.24 -0.28 0.21
C ARG A 59 8.97 0.12 0.94
N GLU A 60 8.10 -0.85 1.12
CA GLU A 60 6.83 -0.68 1.80
C GLU A 60 6.69 -1.72 2.91
N LEU A 61 6.14 -1.30 4.04
CA LEU A 61 5.60 -2.19 5.07
C LEU A 61 4.09 -2.00 5.14
N ASP A 62 3.35 -3.12 5.11
CA ASP A 62 1.89 -3.12 5.09
C ASP A 62 1.33 -2.39 6.31
N MET A 63 1.90 -2.65 7.49
CA MET A 63 1.53 -1.94 8.71
C MET A 63 2.69 -1.87 9.71
N VAL A 64 2.75 -0.78 10.46
CA VAL A 64 3.64 -0.61 11.61
C VAL A 64 2.85 -0.16 12.82
N ILE A 65 3.11 -0.82 13.95
CA ILE A 65 2.54 -0.44 15.25
C ILE A 65 3.70 -0.10 16.19
N ALA A 66 3.73 1.13 16.69
CA ALA A 66 4.79 1.60 17.58
C ALA A 66 4.24 2.01 18.94
N THR A 67 4.97 1.62 19.98
CA THR A 67 4.73 2.01 21.38
C THR A 67 6.04 2.52 21.99
N LYS A 68 6.00 2.94 23.27
CA LYS A 68 7.22 3.29 24.00
C LYS A 68 8.21 2.12 24.13
N ASN A 69 7.71 0.88 24.18
CA ASN A 69 8.50 -0.27 24.61
C ASN A 69 8.80 -1.26 23.48
N GLU A 70 7.97 -1.28 22.44
CA GLU A 70 8.14 -2.15 21.28
C GLU A 70 7.61 -1.52 19.99
N ILE A 71 8.17 -1.98 18.87
CA ILE A 71 7.70 -1.70 17.51
C ILE A 71 7.45 -3.01 16.78
N LEU A 72 6.29 -3.10 16.13
CA LEU A 72 5.86 -4.26 15.37
C LEU A 72 5.91 -3.90 13.88
N PHE A 73 6.63 -4.70 13.11
CA PHE A 73 6.64 -4.65 11.64
C PHE A 73 5.76 -5.76 11.11
N ILE A 74 4.62 -5.39 10.54
CA ILE A 74 3.59 -6.33 10.14
C ILE A 74 3.57 -6.49 8.63
N GLU A 75 3.63 -7.73 8.19
CA GLU A 75 3.30 -8.11 6.82
C GLU A 75 2.01 -8.94 6.83
N GLN A 76 1.04 -8.54 6.03
CA GLN A 76 -0.23 -9.22 5.90
C GLN A 76 -0.27 -10.04 4.62
N LYS A 77 -0.90 -11.22 4.70
CA LYS A 77 -1.24 -12.02 3.54
C LYS A 77 -2.69 -12.51 3.60
N HIS A 78 -3.41 -12.36 2.49
CA HIS A 78 -4.76 -12.87 2.32
C HIS A 78 -4.80 -14.03 1.33
N TRP A 79 -4.05 -15.09 1.63
CA TRP A 79 -3.92 -16.24 0.74
C TRP A 79 -5.08 -17.24 0.89
N SER A 80 -5.35 -17.99 -0.17
CA SER A 80 -6.28 -19.13 -0.12
C SER A 80 -5.52 -20.46 -0.15
N GLY A 81 -6.21 -21.54 0.28
CA GLY A 81 -5.67 -22.89 0.22
C GLY A 81 -4.82 -23.22 1.44
N SER A 82 -3.57 -23.61 1.23
CA SER A 82 -2.62 -23.89 2.31
C SER A 82 -1.21 -23.42 1.94
N PHE A 83 -0.31 -23.35 2.92
CA PHE A 83 1.11 -23.20 2.62
C PHE A 83 1.98 -24.09 3.52
N SER A 84 3.18 -24.39 3.03
CA SER A 84 4.31 -24.92 3.80
C SER A 84 5.51 -23.99 3.67
N ILE A 85 6.52 -24.17 4.53
CA ILE A 85 7.77 -23.43 4.50
C ILE A 85 8.88 -24.39 4.09
N THR A 86 9.69 -24.00 3.11
CA THR A 86 10.83 -24.81 2.62
C THR A 86 12.01 -24.73 3.60
N GLY A 87 13.02 -25.58 3.44
CA GLY A 87 14.25 -25.50 4.24
C GLY A 87 15.00 -24.17 4.11
N GLU A 88 14.76 -23.42 3.04
CA GLU A 88 15.32 -22.09 2.77
C GLU A 88 14.45 -20.93 3.30
N GLY A 89 13.37 -21.23 4.04
CA GLY A 89 12.47 -20.20 4.57
C GLY A 89 11.43 -19.65 3.59
N LYS A 90 11.40 -20.14 2.34
CA LYS A 90 10.41 -19.74 1.33
C LYS A 90 9.04 -20.32 1.60
N PHE A 91 7.98 -19.60 1.22
CA PHE A 91 6.60 -20.06 1.40
C PHE A 91 6.09 -20.72 0.11
N LEU A 92 5.73 -21.99 0.19
CA LEU A 92 5.12 -22.72 -0.92
C LEU A 92 3.60 -22.80 -0.70
N GLN A 93 2.84 -21.98 -1.43
CA GLN A 93 1.39 -21.96 -1.36
C GLN A 93 0.79 -23.00 -2.31
N LYS A 94 -0.05 -23.90 -1.80
CA LYS A 94 -0.96 -24.73 -2.59
C LYS A 94 -2.33 -24.05 -2.66
N ARG A 95 -2.71 -23.57 -3.83
CA ARG A 95 -3.99 -22.90 -4.07
C ARG A 95 -5.14 -23.91 -4.14
N LYS A 96 -6.38 -23.43 -3.99
CA LYS A 96 -7.59 -24.28 -4.05
C LYS A 96 -7.76 -25.04 -5.38
N ASN A 97 -7.23 -24.49 -6.47
CA ASN A 97 -7.25 -25.12 -7.80
C ASN A 97 -6.11 -26.15 -8.01
N GLY A 98 -5.35 -26.49 -6.97
CA GLY A 98 -4.24 -27.44 -7.04
C GLY A 98 -2.91 -26.86 -7.53
N SER A 99 -2.89 -25.63 -8.07
CA SER A 99 -1.64 -24.98 -8.49
C SER A 99 -0.78 -24.55 -7.31
N PHE A 100 0.54 -24.50 -7.53
CA PHE A 100 1.52 -24.06 -6.55
C PHE A 100 2.05 -22.68 -6.90
N LEU A 101 2.29 -21.85 -5.88
CA LEU A 101 3.01 -20.60 -6.00
C LEU A 101 4.10 -20.54 -4.93
N GLU A 102 5.35 -20.39 -5.36
CA GLU A 102 6.48 -20.10 -4.48
C GLU A 102 6.58 -18.60 -4.23
N HIS A 103 6.63 -18.21 -2.96
CA HIS A 103 6.91 -16.86 -2.51
C HIS A 103 8.31 -16.79 -1.90
N LYS A 104 8.87 -15.59 -1.81
CA LYS A 104 10.15 -15.34 -1.15
C LYS A 104 10.08 -15.68 0.35
N ASP A 105 11.23 -15.65 1.02
CA ASP A 105 11.28 -15.68 2.49
C ASP A 105 10.71 -14.38 3.05
N ILE A 106 9.41 -14.39 3.35
CA ILE A 106 8.68 -13.22 3.82
C ILE A 106 9.27 -12.71 5.15
N VAL A 107 9.70 -13.62 6.03
CA VAL A 107 10.26 -13.24 7.33
C VAL A 107 11.54 -12.46 7.14
N ALA A 108 12.49 -13.01 6.38
CA ALA A 108 13.78 -12.35 6.14
C ALA A 108 13.58 -10.98 5.47
N TRP A 109 12.64 -10.88 4.52
CA TRP A 109 12.35 -9.60 3.86
C TRP A 109 11.71 -8.59 4.80
N THR A 110 10.76 -8.98 5.64
CA THR A 110 10.11 -8.06 6.61
C THR A 110 11.05 -7.66 7.73
N THR A 111 11.89 -8.56 8.23
CA THR A 111 12.93 -8.24 9.21
C THR A 111 13.94 -7.24 8.63
N ARG A 112 14.42 -7.47 7.41
CA ARG A 112 15.32 -6.53 6.71
C ARG A 112 14.69 -5.14 6.56
N LYS A 113 13.40 -5.06 6.22
CA LYS A 113 12.65 -3.79 6.16
C LYS A 113 12.71 -3.07 7.51
N GLY A 114 12.52 -3.80 8.61
CA GLY A 114 12.67 -3.30 9.98
C GLY A 114 14.08 -2.78 10.29
N ASP A 115 15.12 -3.52 9.88
CA ASP A 115 16.52 -3.13 10.08
C ASP A 115 16.87 -1.82 9.34
N ILE A 116 16.32 -1.62 8.14
CA ILE A 116 16.47 -0.37 7.39
C ILE A 116 15.83 0.79 8.16
N ILE A 117 14.61 0.62 8.66
CA ILE A 117 13.95 1.65 9.49
C ILE A 117 14.77 1.92 10.75
N ALA A 118 15.30 0.89 11.40
CA ALA A 118 16.14 1.04 12.59
C ALA A 118 17.39 1.88 12.29
N LYS A 119 18.05 1.60 11.17
CA LYS A 119 19.19 2.38 10.69
C LYS A 119 18.82 3.84 10.42
N ILE A 120 17.74 4.09 9.67
CA ILE A 120 17.27 5.45 9.38
C ILE A 120 16.96 6.21 10.67
N HIS A 121 16.26 5.58 11.61
CA HIS A 121 15.94 6.19 12.91
C HIS A 121 17.20 6.56 13.69
N LYS A 122 18.16 5.63 13.78
CA LYS A 122 19.44 5.82 14.48
C LYS A 122 20.27 6.91 13.84
N ASP A 123 20.38 6.92 12.52
CA ASP A 123 21.13 7.94 11.78
C ASP A 123 20.49 9.34 11.96
N ARG A 124 19.15 9.40 12.06
CA ARG A 124 18.40 10.66 12.22
C ARG A 124 18.51 11.26 13.62
N CYS A 125 18.42 10.44 14.67
CA CYS A 125 18.28 10.97 16.05
C CYS A 125 19.25 10.37 17.08
N GLY A 126 20.14 9.46 16.67
CA GLY A 126 21.13 8.82 17.55
C GLY A 126 20.55 7.79 18.51
N GLN A 127 19.27 7.42 18.37
CA GLN A 127 18.58 6.47 19.24
C GLN A 127 18.30 5.16 18.51
N ASP A 128 18.41 4.05 19.23
CA ASP A 128 17.94 2.75 18.72
C ASP A 128 16.41 2.67 18.83
N LEU A 129 15.80 1.90 17.94
CA LEU A 129 14.38 1.57 18.08
C LEU A 129 14.12 0.84 19.41
N PRO A 130 12.91 0.95 19.97
CA PRO A 130 12.45 0.02 20.99
C PRO A 130 12.44 -1.41 20.44
N LYS A 131 12.16 -2.40 21.30
CA LYS A 131 12.21 -3.82 20.93
C LYS A 131 11.41 -4.08 19.64
N ALA A 132 12.09 -4.45 18.57
CA ALA A 132 11.47 -4.70 17.27
C ALA A 132 11.01 -6.16 17.15
N LYS A 133 9.84 -6.36 16.54
CA LYS A 133 9.30 -7.69 16.21
C LYS A 133 8.77 -7.72 14.78
N THR A 134 9.03 -8.83 14.09
CA THR A 134 8.41 -9.15 12.81
C THR A 134 7.15 -9.97 13.06
N ILE A 135 6.01 -9.50 12.55
CA ILE A 135 4.71 -10.14 12.69
C ILE A 135 4.16 -10.49 11.31
N LEU A 136 3.71 -11.74 11.15
CA LEU A 136 2.98 -12.17 9.95
C LEU A 136 1.51 -12.40 10.29
N VAL A 137 0.62 -11.76 9.54
CA VAL A 137 -0.83 -11.91 9.73
C VAL A 137 -1.47 -12.56 8.49
N PHE A 138 -2.02 -13.76 8.69
CA PHE A 138 -2.76 -14.50 7.68
C PHE A 138 -4.27 -14.27 7.85
N SER A 139 -4.78 -13.27 7.14
CA SER A 139 -6.15 -12.76 7.33
C SER A 139 -7.27 -13.64 6.76
N ASN A 140 -6.95 -14.64 5.94
CA ASN A 140 -7.97 -15.55 5.42
C ASN A 140 -8.18 -16.71 6.39
N SER A 141 -9.34 -16.76 7.05
CA SER A 141 -9.70 -17.81 8.02
C SER A 141 -9.75 -19.23 7.43
N ASN A 142 -9.82 -19.37 6.11
CA ASN A 142 -9.81 -20.66 5.43
C ASN A 142 -8.40 -21.11 5.01
N LEU A 143 -7.36 -20.29 5.23
CA LEU A 143 -5.99 -20.66 4.94
C LEU A 143 -5.52 -21.69 5.96
N LYS A 144 -5.09 -22.86 5.48
CA LYS A 144 -4.53 -23.90 6.35
C LYS A 144 -3.02 -23.77 6.41
N TRP A 145 -2.47 -23.68 7.61
CA TRP A 145 -1.03 -23.61 7.84
C TRP A 145 -0.71 -24.28 9.17
N SER A 146 0.36 -25.08 9.17
CA SER A 146 0.87 -25.77 10.36
C SER A 146 2.32 -25.42 10.67
N ALA A 147 3.03 -24.81 9.72
CA ALA A 147 4.38 -24.34 9.89
C ALA A 147 4.36 -22.91 10.45
N ILE A 148 4.93 -22.73 11.65
CA ILE A 148 5.21 -21.41 12.19
C ILE A 148 6.61 -21.00 11.70
N PRO A 149 6.74 -19.92 10.92
CA PRO A 149 8.05 -19.42 10.50
C PRO A 149 8.92 -19.09 11.72
N LYS A 150 10.20 -19.45 11.66
CA LYS A 150 11.16 -19.03 12.69
C LYS A 150 11.48 -17.54 12.51
N GLY A 151 11.63 -16.81 13.62
CA GLY A 151 12.02 -15.39 13.59
C GLY A 151 10.87 -14.41 13.36
N ALA A 152 9.62 -14.87 13.29
CA ALA A 152 8.44 -14.03 13.29
C ALA A 152 7.36 -14.61 14.19
N GLU A 153 6.61 -13.74 14.86
CA GLU A 153 5.34 -14.16 15.47
C GLU A 153 4.29 -14.23 14.35
N THR A 154 3.43 -15.25 14.38
CA THR A 154 2.47 -15.51 13.30
C THR A 154 1.07 -15.69 13.86
N TYR A 155 0.11 -15.00 13.25
CA TYR A 155 -1.27 -14.97 13.71
C TYR A 155 -2.26 -15.09 12.54
N ASP A 156 -3.44 -15.59 12.83
CA ASP A 156 -4.62 -15.23 12.04
C ASP A 156 -5.13 -13.83 12.45
N GLU A 157 -6.18 -13.33 11.80
CA GLU A 157 -6.72 -11.99 12.10
C GLU A 157 -7.13 -11.85 13.57
N LEU A 158 -7.88 -12.81 14.12
CA LEU A 158 -8.43 -12.69 15.48
C LEU A 158 -7.34 -12.86 16.55
N GLY A 159 -6.41 -13.80 16.36
CA GLY A 159 -5.28 -14.00 17.25
C GLY A 159 -4.36 -12.78 17.29
N PHE A 160 -4.20 -12.08 16.16
CA PHE A 160 -3.45 -10.83 16.13
C PHE A 160 -4.15 -9.74 16.95
N ILE A 161 -5.47 -9.58 16.80
CA ILE A 161 -6.24 -8.60 17.57
C ILE A 161 -6.22 -8.91 19.08
N ASP A 162 -6.34 -10.19 19.46
CA ASP A 162 -6.22 -10.64 20.86
C ASP A 162 -4.82 -10.37 21.44
N MET A 163 -3.77 -10.64 20.67
CA MET A 163 -2.40 -10.29 21.06
C MET A 163 -2.26 -8.78 21.28
N LEU A 164 -2.74 -7.97 20.33
CA LEU A 164 -2.72 -6.53 20.45
C LEU A 164 -3.51 -6.03 21.65
N ASP A 165 -4.66 -6.62 21.98
CA ASP A 165 -5.47 -6.22 23.13
C ASP A 165 -4.77 -6.49 24.48
N LYS A 166 -3.89 -7.49 24.54
CA LYS A 166 -3.05 -7.81 25.70
C LYS A 166 -1.75 -7.01 25.77
N MET A 167 -1.30 -6.44 24.65
CA MET A 167 -0.08 -5.62 24.56
C MET A 167 -0.17 -4.32 25.38
N GLN A 168 0.97 -3.81 25.87
CA GLN A 168 1.05 -2.49 26.51
C GLN A 168 1.02 -1.37 25.46
N LYS A 169 -0.12 -0.69 25.33
CA LYS A 169 -0.41 0.28 24.26
C LYS A 169 -0.07 1.72 24.61
N SER A 170 1.13 1.94 25.14
CA SER A 170 1.64 3.28 25.42
C SER A 170 2.05 4.00 24.12
N ALA A 171 1.95 5.32 24.08
CA ALA A 171 2.42 6.10 22.93
C ALA A 171 3.95 5.94 22.76
N PRO A 172 4.45 5.88 21.52
CA PRO A 172 5.89 5.94 21.27
C PRO A 172 6.47 7.28 21.72
N ASP A 173 7.78 7.35 21.87
CA ASP A 173 8.43 8.64 22.03
C ASP A 173 8.29 9.51 20.76
N GLU A 174 8.51 10.81 20.94
CA GLU A 174 8.29 11.79 19.88
C GLU A 174 9.28 11.63 18.71
N GLN A 175 10.49 11.13 18.97
CA GLN A 175 11.46 10.88 17.90
C GLN A 175 11.03 9.71 17.03
N LEU A 176 10.63 8.60 17.63
CA LEU A 176 10.11 7.46 16.88
C LEU A 176 8.87 7.84 16.08
N LYS A 177 7.94 8.57 16.70
CA LYS A 177 6.75 9.08 16.02
C LYS A 177 7.11 9.91 14.78
N GLN A 178 8.00 10.90 14.92
CA GLN A 178 8.46 11.72 13.80
C GLN A 178 9.17 10.90 12.72
N THR A 179 9.96 9.88 13.09
CA THR A 179 10.58 8.97 12.12
C THR A 179 9.55 8.18 11.33
N LEU A 180 8.47 7.73 11.96
CA LEU A 180 7.49 6.91 11.26
C LEU A 180 6.53 7.77 10.41
N GLU A 181 6.14 8.95 10.93
CA GLU A 181 5.24 9.89 10.23
C GLU A 181 5.94 10.64 9.09
N GLY A 182 7.27 10.77 9.12
CA GLY A 182 8.03 11.39 8.03
C GLY A 182 8.21 10.49 6.80
N PHE A 183 7.81 9.22 6.87
CA PHE A 183 7.77 8.34 5.69
C PHE A 183 6.59 8.64 4.78
N GLY A 184 6.76 8.38 3.48
CA GLY A 184 5.69 8.56 2.49
C GLY A 184 4.76 7.35 2.37
N THR A 185 3.82 7.42 1.44
CA THR A 185 2.96 6.30 1.00
C THR A 185 2.99 6.20 -0.53
N TRP A 186 2.14 5.38 -1.14
CA TRP A 186 2.00 5.36 -2.60
C TRP A 186 1.14 6.52 -3.10
N ASP A 187 1.50 7.10 -4.26
CA ASP A 187 0.50 7.80 -5.05
C ASP A 187 -0.52 6.77 -5.56
N THR A 188 -1.78 7.16 -5.59
CA THR A 188 -2.90 6.29 -5.91
C THR A 188 -3.77 6.93 -7.00
N ILE A 189 -3.85 6.26 -8.15
CA ILE A 189 -4.74 6.64 -9.26
C ILE A 189 -5.95 5.71 -9.27
N HIS A 190 -7.12 6.26 -9.00
CA HIS A 190 -8.40 5.57 -9.12
C HIS A 190 -8.91 5.74 -10.54
N LEU A 191 -9.08 4.64 -11.26
CA LEU A 191 -9.64 4.63 -12.61
C LEU A 191 -11.18 4.67 -12.54
N ASN A 192 -11.80 5.03 -13.66
CA ASN A 192 -13.23 4.80 -13.87
C ASN A 192 -13.53 3.30 -13.69
N GLY A 193 -14.61 2.92 -13.01
CA GLY A 193 -14.92 1.50 -12.74
C GLY A 193 -14.29 0.93 -11.48
N GLY A 194 -13.52 1.72 -10.73
CA GLY A 194 -13.05 1.34 -9.39
C GLY A 194 -11.71 0.61 -9.34
N LYS A 195 -11.08 0.26 -10.47
CA LYS A 195 -9.68 -0.21 -10.46
C LYS A 195 -8.75 0.88 -9.95
N THR A 196 -7.85 0.50 -9.05
CA THR A 196 -6.83 1.40 -8.50
C THR A 196 -5.44 1.01 -9.01
N LEU A 197 -4.60 2.00 -9.28
CA LEU A 197 -3.18 1.84 -9.58
C LEU A 197 -2.37 2.52 -8.48
N HIS A 198 -1.46 1.77 -7.85
CA HIS A 198 -0.48 2.31 -6.90
C HIS A 198 0.86 2.48 -7.60
N GLY A 199 1.59 3.54 -7.28
CA GLY A 199 2.87 3.82 -7.93
C GLY A 199 3.44 5.19 -7.56
N ASP A 200 4.48 5.58 -8.31
CA ASP A 200 5.12 6.89 -8.16
C ASP A 200 4.76 7.77 -9.37
N ILE A 201 4.05 8.89 -9.14
CA ILE A 201 3.74 9.89 -10.17
C ILE A 201 5.00 10.72 -10.43
N LEU A 202 5.71 10.34 -11.48
CA LEU A 202 6.97 10.91 -11.93
C LEU A 202 6.79 12.30 -12.55
N LYS A 203 5.71 12.50 -13.31
CA LYS A 203 5.35 13.80 -13.89
C LYS A 203 3.86 14.04 -13.77
N TYR A 204 3.49 15.19 -13.23
CA TYR A 204 2.12 15.64 -13.12
C TYR A 204 2.01 17.04 -13.75
N PRO A 205 1.06 17.28 -14.67
CA PRO A 205 0.99 18.55 -15.41
C PRO A 205 0.49 19.74 -14.57
N PHE A 206 0.08 19.51 -13.32
CA PHE A 206 -0.48 20.52 -12.42
C PHE A 206 0.20 20.47 -11.05
N THR A 207 -0.24 21.32 -10.12
CA THR A 207 0.17 21.23 -8.72
C THR A 207 -0.28 19.90 -8.10
N LYS A 208 0.63 19.16 -7.48
CA LYS A 208 0.32 17.90 -6.80
C LYS A 208 -0.59 18.16 -5.60
N ARG A 209 -1.87 17.88 -5.76
CA ARG A 209 -2.92 17.92 -4.73
C ARG A 209 -3.96 16.88 -5.07
N ASP A 210 -4.47 16.20 -4.05
CA ASP A 210 -5.56 15.24 -4.21
C ASP A 210 -6.72 15.87 -4.99
N CYS A 211 -7.25 15.11 -5.94
CA CYS A 211 -8.34 15.59 -6.77
C CYS A 211 -9.25 14.46 -7.23
N SER A 212 -10.56 14.69 -7.17
CA SER A 212 -11.54 13.97 -7.98
C SER A 212 -11.64 14.57 -9.38
N ILE A 213 -11.97 13.71 -10.35
CA ILE A 213 -12.12 14.07 -11.76
C ILE A 213 -13.55 13.77 -12.21
N ARG A 214 -14.18 14.78 -12.80
CA ARG A 214 -15.52 14.65 -13.41
C ARG A 214 -15.41 14.79 -14.91
N ASN A 215 -15.75 13.70 -15.61
CA ASN A 215 -15.81 13.68 -17.07
C ASN A 215 -17.15 14.26 -17.57
N SER A 216 -17.10 14.97 -18.69
CA SER A 216 -18.29 15.48 -19.38
C SER A 216 -19.23 14.35 -19.81
N GLY A 217 -20.53 14.52 -19.59
CA GLY A 217 -21.58 13.59 -20.04
C GLY A 217 -21.90 13.69 -21.54
N LEU A 218 -23.11 13.29 -21.94
CA LEU A 218 -23.58 13.29 -23.34
C LEU A 218 -23.48 14.67 -24.01
N PHE A 219 -23.77 15.75 -23.28
CA PHE A 219 -23.59 17.14 -23.76
C PHE A 219 -22.15 17.46 -24.20
N GLY A 220 -21.15 16.70 -23.74
CA GLY A 220 -19.75 16.83 -24.16
C GLY A 220 -19.52 16.53 -25.64
N LEU A 221 -20.41 15.82 -26.33
CA LEU A 221 -20.33 15.64 -27.79
C LEU A 221 -20.55 16.96 -28.55
N ILE A 222 -21.36 17.86 -27.98
CA ILE A 222 -21.71 19.16 -28.56
C ILE A 222 -20.64 20.19 -28.21
N VAL A 223 -20.31 20.33 -26.91
CA VAL A 223 -19.43 21.40 -26.41
C VAL A 223 -17.94 21.03 -26.37
N GLY A 224 -17.60 19.79 -26.70
CA GLY A 224 -16.24 19.24 -26.58
C GLY A 224 -16.06 18.39 -25.33
N PRO A 225 -15.56 17.14 -25.45
CA PRO A 225 -15.29 16.28 -24.29
C PRO A 225 -14.22 16.89 -23.39
N LYS A 226 -14.47 16.89 -22.08
CA LYS A 226 -13.52 17.45 -21.10
C LYS A 226 -13.56 16.72 -19.77
N SER A 227 -12.46 16.81 -19.05
CA SER A 227 -12.30 16.31 -17.68
C SER A 227 -12.06 17.50 -16.77
N LYS A 228 -12.94 17.71 -15.79
CA LYS A 228 -12.82 18.79 -14.80
C LYS A 228 -12.27 18.21 -13.50
N LEU A 229 -11.13 18.71 -13.06
CA LEU A 229 -10.54 18.38 -11.77
C LEU A 229 -11.21 19.23 -10.68
N SER A 230 -11.38 18.67 -9.49
CA SER A 230 -11.89 19.40 -8.31
C SER A 230 -10.97 20.55 -7.87
N THR A 231 -9.69 20.52 -8.26
CA THR A 231 -8.71 21.60 -8.10
C THR A 231 -8.88 22.74 -9.10
N GLY A 232 -9.88 22.68 -9.98
CA GLY A 232 -10.28 23.76 -10.89
C GLY A 232 -9.81 23.63 -12.34
N GLN A 233 -8.83 22.76 -12.61
CA GLN A 233 -8.29 22.59 -13.97
C GLN A 233 -9.29 21.88 -14.90
N MET A 234 -9.29 22.29 -16.17
CA MET A 234 -10.02 21.63 -17.24
C MET A 234 -9.06 21.02 -18.26
N VAL A 235 -9.25 19.73 -18.56
CA VAL A 235 -8.44 18.96 -19.51
C VAL A 235 -9.30 18.57 -20.70
N ILE A 236 -8.93 19.06 -21.88
CA ILE A 236 -9.67 18.86 -23.14
C ILE A 236 -9.02 17.81 -24.06
N ASP A 237 -7.81 17.36 -23.75
CA ASP A 237 -7.09 16.35 -24.51
C ASP A 237 -7.02 15.01 -23.74
N LEU A 238 -6.01 14.19 -24.05
CA LEU A 238 -5.75 12.89 -23.40
C LEU A 238 -4.44 12.91 -22.59
N THR A 239 -3.97 14.09 -22.19
CA THR A 239 -2.85 14.20 -21.25
C THR A 239 -3.22 13.60 -19.89
N GLY A 240 -2.21 13.38 -19.06
CA GLY A 240 -2.40 12.87 -17.72
C GLY A 240 -1.09 12.62 -16.98
N PRO A 241 -1.16 12.14 -15.74
CA PRO A 241 0.02 11.76 -14.97
C PRO A 241 0.86 10.70 -15.68
N HIS A 242 2.17 10.89 -15.67
CA HIS A 242 3.15 9.86 -16.00
C HIS A 242 3.57 9.14 -14.73
N ILE A 243 3.30 7.84 -14.65
CA ILE A 243 3.41 7.02 -13.43
C ILE A 243 4.24 5.76 -13.69
N SER A 244 5.07 5.38 -12.70
CA SER A 244 5.60 4.03 -12.59
C SER A 244 4.66 3.22 -11.71
N VAL A 245 3.98 2.22 -12.29
CA VAL A 245 2.95 1.43 -11.59
C VAL A 245 3.58 0.20 -10.95
N VAL A 246 3.19 -0.10 -9.71
CA VAL A 246 3.63 -1.30 -9.00
C VAL A 246 3.27 -2.55 -9.81
N GLY A 247 4.25 -3.42 -10.03
CA GLY A 247 4.08 -4.68 -10.75
C GLY A 247 4.12 -4.56 -12.28
N GLU A 248 4.22 -3.36 -12.85
CA GLU A 248 4.36 -3.15 -14.29
C GLU A 248 5.84 -2.91 -14.67
N LYS A 249 6.24 -3.36 -15.87
CA LYS A 249 7.56 -3.01 -16.42
C LYS A 249 7.50 -1.63 -17.07
N GLY A 250 8.22 -0.67 -16.48
CA GLY A 250 8.34 0.69 -17.02
C GLY A 250 7.27 1.66 -16.52
N SER A 251 7.31 2.89 -17.02
CA SER A 251 6.36 3.96 -16.70
C SER A 251 5.46 4.28 -17.89
N ARG A 252 4.25 4.75 -17.62
CA ARG A 252 3.28 5.12 -18.67
C ARG A 252 2.43 6.30 -18.26
N THR A 253 1.80 6.94 -19.25
CA THR A 253 0.85 8.03 -19.01
C THR A 253 -0.56 7.47 -18.87
N ILE A 254 -1.28 7.90 -17.83
CA ILE A 254 -2.69 7.58 -17.63
C ILE A 254 -3.52 8.80 -18.02
N PRO A 255 -4.29 8.78 -19.12
CA PRO A 255 -5.12 9.91 -19.51
C PRO A 255 -6.10 10.29 -18.40
N PHE A 256 -6.28 11.58 -18.12
CA PHE A 256 -7.30 12.06 -17.16
C PHE A 256 -8.71 11.57 -17.50
N ALA A 257 -8.97 11.29 -18.78
CA ALA A 257 -10.20 10.67 -19.24
C ALA A 257 -10.52 9.34 -18.54
N HIS A 258 -9.50 8.58 -18.13
CA HIS A 258 -9.64 7.27 -17.51
C HIS A 258 -9.70 7.33 -15.98
N ILE A 259 -9.47 8.50 -15.39
CA ILE A 259 -9.26 8.66 -13.94
C ILE A 259 -10.53 9.24 -13.31
N SER A 260 -10.90 8.71 -12.15
CA SER A 260 -11.97 9.20 -11.29
C SER A 260 -11.43 9.98 -10.09
N LYS A 261 -10.27 9.60 -9.54
CA LYS A 261 -9.60 10.27 -8.42
C LYS A 261 -8.09 10.06 -8.46
N ILE A 262 -7.33 11.04 -7.98
CA ILE A 262 -5.90 10.93 -7.68
C ILE A 262 -5.71 11.29 -6.20
N GLU A 263 -4.99 10.45 -5.48
CA GLU A 263 -4.49 10.72 -4.11
C GLU A 263 -2.97 10.68 -4.18
N PHE A 264 -2.30 11.73 -3.73
CA PHE A 264 -0.85 11.76 -3.67
C PHE A 264 -0.37 11.14 -2.35
N SER A 265 0.86 10.63 -2.36
CA SER A 265 1.56 10.25 -1.12
C SER A 265 1.47 11.39 -0.12
N ASN A 266 1.38 11.04 1.18
CA ASN A 266 1.56 12.00 2.24
C ASN A 266 2.90 12.75 2.06
N PRO A 267 2.98 14.03 2.48
CA PRO A 267 4.25 14.74 2.55
C PRO A 267 5.24 13.90 3.37
N LYS A 268 6.40 13.64 2.77
CA LYS A 268 7.48 12.92 3.40
C LYS A 268 8.61 13.89 3.71
N GLU A 269 9.35 13.58 4.76
CA GLU A 269 10.58 14.26 5.10
C GLU A 269 11.70 13.92 4.10
N GLU A 270 12.76 14.71 4.07
CA GLU A 270 13.87 14.51 3.12
C GLU A 270 14.59 13.16 3.32
N TRP A 271 14.67 12.68 4.57
CA TRP A 271 15.23 11.37 4.92
C TRP A 271 14.23 10.21 4.69
N GLY A 272 12.98 10.53 4.36
CA GLY A 272 11.84 9.61 4.33
C GLY A 272 11.45 9.04 2.98
#